data_AF-A0A7H5ETW9-F1
#
_entry.id   AF-A0A7H5ETW9-F1
#
_cell.length_a   1.000
_cell.length_b   1.000
_cell.length_c   1.000
_cell.angle_alpha   90.00
_cell.angle_beta   90.00
_cell.angle_gamma   90.00
#
_symmetry.space_group_name_H-M   'P 1'
#
loop_
_entity.id
_entity.type
_entity.pdbx_description
1 polymer ?
#
loop_
_entity_poly.entity_id
_entity_poly.type
_entity_poly.pdbx_seq_one_letter_code
_entity_poly.pdbx_strand_id
1 'polypeptide(L)'
;MQRNKERLPWGNFAIALVWLLNGLLAKVMGLVPRHEAIVGEILGSTYSRELTLLIGLGEMALAGWIVVGKFPKQTAIGQIIIILSMNALETLLAPEWLLWGRWNFLFALIFCGFIYLEAFYLRKSQQST
;
A
#
# COMPACT_ATOMS: atom_id res chain seq x y z
N MET A 1 6.38 34.57 -5.60
CA MET A 1 5.77 33.23 -5.46
C MET A 1 6.58 32.41 -4.46
N GLN A 2 6.31 32.59 -3.17
CA GLN A 2 6.92 31.76 -2.12
C GLN A 2 6.17 30.44 -2.09
N ARG A 3 6.75 29.43 -2.76
CA ARG A 3 6.29 28.04 -2.67
C ARG A 3 6.56 27.58 -1.23
N ASN A 4 5.60 27.82 -0.36
CA ASN A 4 5.58 27.29 1.00
C ASN A 4 5.88 25.80 0.87
N LYS A 5 7.02 25.38 1.40
CA LYS A 5 7.51 24.01 1.28
C LYS A 5 6.59 23.19 2.17
N GLU A 6 5.45 22.75 1.63
CA GLU A 6 4.47 21.90 2.30
C GLU A 6 5.27 20.76 2.93
N ARG A 7 5.53 20.85 4.24
CA ARG A 7 6.25 19.80 4.93
C ARG A 7 5.38 18.57 4.78
N LEU A 8 5.88 17.56 4.09
CA LEU A 8 5.23 16.26 4.05
C LEU A 8 5.04 15.83 5.50
N PRO A 9 3.79 15.64 5.97
CA PRO A 9 3.56 15.21 7.33
C PRO A 9 4.24 13.85 7.53
N TRP A 10 4.80 13.62 8.71
CA TRP A 10 5.53 12.40 9.07
C TRP A 10 4.76 11.11 8.73
N GLY A 11 3.41 11.18 8.73
CA GLY A 11 2.53 10.10 8.28
C GLY A 11 2.78 9.64 6.84
N ASN A 12 3.01 10.54 5.89
CA ASN A 12 3.27 10.16 4.50
C ASN A 12 4.59 9.41 4.32
N PHE A 13 5.63 9.77 5.09
CA PHE A 13 6.87 9.02 5.08
C PHE A 13 6.69 7.62 5.68
N ALA A 14 5.91 7.48 6.75
CA ALA A 14 5.59 6.18 7.32
C ALA A 14 4.80 5.31 6.33
N ILE A 15 3.78 5.86 5.67
CA ILE A 15 2.98 5.16 4.67
C ILE A 15 3.84 4.77 3.45
N ALA A 16 4.62 5.71 2.92
CA ALA A 16 5.53 5.43 1.81
C ALA A 16 6.57 4.35 2.16
N LEU A 17 7.06 4.34 3.40
CA LEU A 17 7.97 3.30 3.88
C LEU A 17 7.29 1.92 3.89
N VAL A 18 6.02 1.83 4.30
CA VAL A 18 5.26 0.57 4.25
C VAL A 18 5.15 0.05 2.81
N TRP A 19 4.81 0.91 1.84
CA TRP A 19 4.75 0.53 0.43
C TRP A 19 6.14 0.14 -0.12
N LEU A 20 7.18 0.88 0.24
CA LEU A 20 8.54 0.62 -0.21
C LEU A 20 9.08 -0.71 0.33
N LEU A 21 8.90 -0.98 1.63
CA LEU A 21 9.38 -2.21 2.25
C LEU A 21 8.63 -3.44 1.71
N ASN A 22 7.30 -3.35 1.55
CA ASN A 22 6.54 -4.43 0.96
C ASN A 22 6.90 -4.67 -0.52
N GLY A 23 7.01 -3.59 -1.31
CA GLY A 23 7.34 -3.72 -2.72
C GLY A 23 8.75 -4.25 -2.95
N LEU A 24 9.73 -3.65 -2.27
CA LEU A 24 11.13 -3.98 -2.46
C LEU A 24 11.50 -5.30 -1.78
N LEU A 25 11.30 -5.42 -0.46
CA LEU A 25 11.81 -6.56 0.30
C LEU A 25 10.93 -7.80 0.10
N ALA A 26 9.61 -7.64 0.20
CA ALA A 26 8.71 -8.78 0.17
C ALA A 26 8.50 -9.30 -1.27
N LYS A 27 8.36 -8.41 -2.26
CA LYS A 27 8.01 -8.80 -3.64
C LYS A 27 9.22 -8.82 -4.59
N VAL A 28 9.97 -7.73 -4.70
CA VAL A 28 11.10 -7.64 -5.66
C VAL A 28 12.28 -8.54 -5.24
N MET A 29 12.73 -8.44 -3.99
CA MET A 29 13.78 -9.31 -3.45
C MET A 29 13.29 -10.72 -3.15
N GLY A 30 11.96 -10.93 -3.07
CA GLY A 30 11.36 -12.24 -2.81
C GLY A 30 11.69 -12.81 -1.42
N LEU A 31 11.97 -11.96 -0.43
CA LEU A 31 12.29 -12.41 0.94
C LEU A 31 11.07 -13.01 1.67
N VAL A 32 9.89 -12.89 1.07
CA VAL A 32 8.63 -13.37 1.63
C VAL A 32 7.91 -14.25 0.59
N PRO A 33 8.15 -15.58 0.59
CA PRO A 33 7.64 -16.48 -0.45
C PRO A 33 6.11 -16.57 -0.49
N ARG A 34 5.41 -16.19 0.58
CA ARG A 34 3.94 -16.21 0.64
C ARG A 34 3.28 -15.33 -0.43
N HIS A 35 3.92 -14.23 -0.85
CA HIS A 35 3.33 -13.33 -1.85
C HIS A 35 3.28 -13.98 -3.24
N GLU A 36 4.32 -14.72 -3.60
CA GLU A 36 4.33 -15.50 -4.84
C GLU A 36 3.29 -16.63 -4.79
N ALA A 37 3.10 -17.25 -3.63
CA ALA A 37 2.07 -18.27 -3.43
C ALA A 37 0.64 -17.70 -3.57
N ILE A 38 0.36 -16.55 -2.96
CA ILE A 38 -0.91 -15.82 -3.12
C ILE A 38 -1.18 -15.50 -4.59
N VAL A 39 -0.18 -14.97 -5.29
CA VAL A 39 -0.32 -14.63 -6.72
C VAL A 39 -0.52 -15.89 -7.56
N GLY A 40 0.18 -16.97 -7.25
CA GLY A 40 0.00 -18.27 -7.91
C GLY A 40 -1.40 -18.85 -7.72
N GLU A 41 -1.98 -18.70 -6.53
CA GLU A 41 -3.33 -19.15 -6.22
C GLU A 41 -4.40 -18.32 -6.96
N ILE A 42 -4.21 -17.00 -7.03
CA ILE A 42 -5.22 -16.08 -7.60
C ILE A 42 -5.12 -16.01 -9.13
N LEU A 43 -3.91 -15.94 -9.69
CA LEU A 43 -3.66 -15.63 -11.11
C LEU A 43 -3.03 -16.80 -11.88
N GLY A 44 -2.74 -17.91 -11.20
CA GLY A 44 -2.09 -19.09 -11.76
C GLY A 44 -0.57 -19.11 -11.51
N SER A 45 -0.03 -20.32 -11.37
CA SER A 45 1.36 -20.55 -10.98
C SER A 45 2.40 -20.32 -12.08
N THR A 46 1.98 -20.30 -13.36
CA THR A 46 2.90 -20.21 -14.51
C THR A 46 3.72 -18.91 -14.55
N TYR A 47 3.13 -17.79 -14.10
CA TYR A 47 3.77 -16.46 -14.11
C TYR A 47 3.71 -15.78 -12.73
N SER A 48 3.59 -16.56 -11.66
CA SER A 48 3.38 -16.02 -10.30
C SER A 48 4.54 -15.13 -9.86
N ARG A 49 5.76 -15.48 -10.23
CA ARG A 49 6.97 -14.71 -9.92
C ARG A 49 6.98 -13.37 -10.63
N GLU A 50 6.80 -13.36 -11.94
CA GLU A 50 6.83 -12.15 -12.76
C GLU A 50 5.71 -11.19 -12.36
N LEU A 51 4.51 -11.72 -12.10
CA LEU A 51 3.39 -10.92 -11.61
C LEU A 51 3.66 -10.34 -10.22
N THR A 52 4.27 -11.12 -9.32
CA THR A 52 4.67 -10.61 -8.00
C THR A 52 5.72 -9.50 -8.11
N LEU A 53 6.69 -9.65 -9.01
CA LEU A 53 7.68 -8.60 -9.30
C LEU A 53 7.02 -7.32 -9.82
N LEU A 54 6.07 -7.44 -10.77
CA LEU A 54 5.34 -6.30 -11.32
C LEU A 54 4.52 -5.58 -10.25
N ILE A 55 3.85 -6.32 -9.36
CA ILE A 55 3.14 -5.75 -8.22
C ILE A 55 4.14 -5.01 -7.32
N GLY A 56 5.28 -5.63 -7.00
CA GLY A 56 6.32 -5.02 -6.16
C GLY A 56 6.88 -3.71 -6.73
N LEU A 57 7.13 -3.66 -8.04
CA LEU A 57 7.54 -2.43 -8.72
C LEU A 57 6.45 -1.35 -8.67
N GLY A 58 5.19 -1.74 -8.81
CA GLY A 58 4.04 -0.84 -8.64
C GLY A 58 3.96 -0.24 -7.23
N GLU A 59 4.19 -1.06 -6.20
CA GLU A 59 4.24 -0.59 -4.80
C GLU A 59 5.39 0.40 -4.56
N MET A 60 6.58 0.14 -5.13
CA MET A 60 7.70 1.07 -5.06
C MET A 60 7.42 2.39 -5.79
N ALA A 61 6.79 2.34 -6.95
CA ALA A 61 6.39 3.53 -7.69
C ALA A 61 5.36 4.35 -6.90
N LEU A 62 4.38 3.69 -6.26
CA LEU A 62 3.40 4.33 -5.40
C LEU A 62 4.05 4.95 -4.15
N ALA A 63 5.06 4.30 -3.55
CA ALA A 63 5.84 4.89 -2.47
C ALA A 63 6.52 6.20 -2.90
N GLY A 64 7.16 6.20 -4.08
CA GLY A 64 7.72 7.40 -4.68
C GLY A 64 6.68 8.49 -4.91
N TRP A 65 5.50 8.12 -5.41
CA TRP A 65 4.38 9.04 -5.63
C TRP A 65 3.85 9.67 -4.33
N ILE A 66 3.74 8.90 -3.25
CA ILE A 66 3.34 9.40 -1.92
C ILE A 66 4.35 10.42 -1.40
N VAL A 67 5.66 10.16 -1.58
CA VAL A 67 6.73 11.11 -1.20
C VAL A 67 6.67 12.39 -2.04
N VAL A 68 6.27 12.30 -3.31
CA VAL A 68 6.05 13.51 -4.14
C VAL A 68 4.90 14.37 -3.58
N GLY A 69 3.94 13.77 -2.87
CA GLY A 69 2.92 14.49 -2.10
C GLY A 69 1.88 15.25 -2.93
N LYS A 70 1.82 14.99 -4.24
CA LYS A 70 0.82 15.60 -5.13
C LYS A 70 -0.53 14.90 -4.97
N PHE A 71 -1.60 15.69 -5.06
CA PHE A 71 -2.99 15.20 -5.02
C PHE A 71 -3.27 14.24 -3.84
N PRO A 72 -3.01 14.65 -2.58
CA PRO A 72 -2.98 13.77 -1.42
C PRO A 72 -4.30 13.00 -1.21
N LYS A 73 -5.46 13.65 -1.45
CA LYS A 73 -6.77 13.02 -1.30
C LYS A 73 -6.99 11.92 -2.34
N GLN A 74 -6.67 12.19 -3.60
CA GLN A 74 -6.77 11.22 -4.69
C GLN A 74 -5.81 10.05 -4.47
N THR A 75 -4.58 10.35 -4.06
CA THR A 75 -3.56 9.35 -3.71
C THR A 75 -4.02 8.47 -2.55
N ALA A 76 -4.64 9.04 -1.51
CA ALA A 76 -5.22 8.28 -0.41
C ALA A 76 -6.38 7.37 -0.84
N ILE A 77 -7.31 7.89 -1.64
CA ILE A 77 -8.42 7.08 -2.19
C ILE A 77 -7.86 5.92 -3.02
N GLY A 78 -6.88 6.18 -3.88
CA GLY A 78 -6.23 5.15 -4.69
C GLY A 78 -5.58 4.06 -3.83
N GLN A 79 -4.81 4.45 -2.81
CA GLN A 79 -4.21 3.51 -1.86
C GLN A 79 -5.27 2.65 -1.17
N ILE A 80 -6.35 3.26 -0.66
CA ILE A 80 -7.42 2.55 0.03
C ILE A 80 -8.07 1.53 -0.92
N ILE A 81 -8.37 1.92 -2.15
CA ILE A 81 -8.94 1.01 -3.15
C ILE A 81 -8.00 -0.17 -3.39
N ILE A 82 -6.71 0.08 -3.63
CA ILE A 82 -5.72 -1.00 -3.87
C ILE A 82 -5.64 -1.95 -2.67
N ILE A 83 -5.49 -1.41 -1.45
CA ILE A 83 -5.36 -2.20 -0.22
C ILE A 83 -6.61 -3.05 0.01
N LEU A 84 -7.81 -2.48 -0.12
CA LEU A 84 -9.06 -3.20 0.07
C LEU A 84 -9.28 -4.26 -1.01
N SER A 85 -8.99 -3.94 -2.28
CA SER A 85 -9.12 -4.88 -3.38
C SER A 85 -8.18 -6.08 -3.21
N MET A 86 -6.90 -5.86 -2.94
CA MET A 86 -5.95 -6.97 -2.77
C MET A 86 -6.29 -7.82 -1.54
N ASN A 87 -6.63 -7.20 -0.40
CA ASN A 87 -6.97 -7.94 0.81
C ASN A 87 -8.29 -8.72 0.68
N ALA A 88 -9.26 -8.19 -0.08
CA ALA A 88 -10.49 -8.92 -0.40
C ALA A 88 -10.19 -10.16 -1.25
N LEU A 89 -9.36 -10.01 -2.31
CA LEU A 89 -8.94 -11.14 -3.14
C LEU A 89 -8.19 -12.20 -2.31
N GLU A 90 -7.22 -11.77 -1.50
CA GLU A 90 -6.47 -12.66 -0.61
C GLU A 90 -7.38 -13.40 0.38
N THR A 91 -8.36 -12.71 0.98
CA THR A 91 -9.29 -13.31 1.95
C THR A 91 -10.25 -14.32 1.32
N LEU A 92 -10.68 -14.09 0.09
CA LEU A 92 -11.65 -14.93 -0.59
C LEU A 92 -11.01 -16.11 -1.33
N LEU A 93 -9.84 -15.91 -1.91
CA LEU A 93 -9.24 -16.84 -2.86
C LEU A 93 -7.96 -17.51 -2.33
N ALA A 94 -7.25 -16.88 -1.38
CA ALA A 94 -5.98 -17.40 -0.85
C ALA A 94 -5.93 -17.39 0.70
N PRO A 95 -6.97 -17.87 1.41
CA PRO A 95 -7.07 -17.72 2.86
C PRO A 95 -5.96 -18.45 3.63
N GLU A 96 -5.42 -19.53 3.06
CA GLU A 96 -4.37 -20.38 3.64
C GLU A 96 -3.02 -19.63 3.78
N TRP A 97 -2.79 -18.60 2.95
CA TRP A 97 -1.52 -17.86 2.90
C TRP A 97 -1.52 -16.57 3.73
N LEU A 98 -2.67 -16.23 4.32
CA LEU A 98 -2.83 -15.05 5.16
C LEU A 98 -2.13 -15.26 6.50
N LEU A 99 -1.23 -14.34 6.84
CA LEU A 99 -0.48 -14.38 8.11
C LEU A 99 -1.36 -14.48 9.36
N TRP A 100 -2.55 -13.88 9.31
CA TRP A 100 -3.50 -13.81 10.43
C TRP A 100 -4.88 -14.37 10.04
N GLY A 101 -4.95 -15.16 8.96
CA GLY A 101 -6.21 -15.62 8.39
C GLY A 101 -7.16 -14.44 8.10
N ARG A 102 -8.42 -14.59 8.51
CA ARG A 102 -9.50 -13.59 8.33
C ARG A 102 -9.22 -12.25 9.02
N TRP A 103 -8.34 -12.21 10.02
CA TRP A 103 -7.98 -10.96 10.71
C TRP A 103 -7.09 -10.04 9.86
N ASN A 104 -6.47 -10.55 8.80
CA ASN A 104 -5.66 -9.73 7.89
C ASN A 104 -6.48 -8.57 7.30
N PHE A 105 -7.75 -8.84 6.98
CA PHE A 105 -8.67 -7.81 6.48
C PHE A 105 -8.92 -6.70 7.51
N LEU A 106 -8.96 -7.02 8.82
CA LEU A 106 -9.10 -6.01 9.87
C LEU A 106 -7.86 -5.09 9.93
N PHE A 107 -6.65 -5.65 9.83
CA PHE A 107 -5.43 -4.84 9.78
C PHE A 107 -5.41 -3.92 8.54
N ALA A 108 -5.88 -4.42 7.40
CA ALA A 108 -6.03 -3.62 6.19
C ALA A 108 -7.00 -2.45 6.37
N LEU A 109 -8.14 -2.67 7.05
CA LEU A 109 -9.10 -1.60 7.39
C LEU A 109 -8.50 -0.55 8.31
N ILE A 110 -7.76 -0.96 9.34
CA ILE A 110 -7.08 -0.05 10.26
C ILE A 110 -6.06 0.81 9.49
N PHE A 111 -5.26 0.19 8.61
CA PHE A 111 -4.29 0.90 7.79
C PHE A 111 -4.96 1.89 6.81
N CYS A 112 -6.06 1.50 6.18
CA CYS A 112 -6.88 2.40 5.35
C CYS A 112 -7.42 3.58 6.15
N GLY A 113 -7.88 3.34 7.39
CA GLY A 113 -8.30 4.39 8.32
C GLY A 113 -7.18 5.38 8.62
N PHE A 114 -5.96 4.89 8.85
CA PHE A 114 -4.78 5.74 9.05
C PHE A 114 -4.48 6.61 7.82
N ILE A 115 -4.49 6.04 6.62
CA ILE A 115 -4.30 6.78 5.35
C ILE A 115 -5.37 7.86 5.17
N TYR A 116 -6.64 7.53 5.46
CA TYR A 116 -7.74 8.49 5.38
C TYR A 116 -7.58 9.65 6.36
N LEU A 117 -7.24 9.37 7.62
CA LEU A 117 -7.04 10.38 8.65
C LEU A 117 -5.88 11.32 8.31
N GLU A 118 -4.78 10.77 7.79
CA GLU A 118 -3.63 11.56 7.30
C GLU A 118 -4.08 12.53 6.20
N ALA A 119 -4.73 12.02 5.16
CA ALA A 119 -5.01 12.80 3.96
C ALA A 119 -6.14 13.82 4.13
N PHE A 120 -7.15 13.53 4.96
CA PHE A 120 -8.36 14.35 5.10
C PHE A 120 -8.40 15.23 6.35
N TYR A 121 -7.84 14.77 7.48
CA TYR A 121 -7.92 15.51 8.74
C TYR A 121 -6.62 16.24 9.09
N LEU A 122 -5.48 15.55 9.04
CA LEU A 122 -4.19 16.12 9.46
C LEU A 122 -3.65 17.17 8.47
N ARG A 123 -3.96 17.03 7.18
CA ARG A 123 -3.56 18.02 6.17
C ARG A 123 -4.44 19.29 6.18
N LYS A 124 -5.69 19.18 6.62
CA LYS A 124 -6.62 20.32 6.70
C LYS A 124 -6.18 21.32 7.78
N SER A 125 -5.64 20.85 8.91
CA SER A 125 -5.18 21.71 10.01
C SER A 125 -3.89 22.48 9.68
N GLN A 126 -3.02 21.94 8.82
CA GLN A 126 -1.78 22.62 8.41
C GLN A 126 -1.98 23.72 7.36
N GLN A 127 -3.14 23.73 6.67
CA GLN A 127 -3.47 24.77 5.69
C GLN A 127 -4.25 25.96 6.30
N SER A 128 -4.71 25.85 7.56
CA SER A 128 -5.47 26.89 8.26
C SER A 128 -4.65 27.69 9.28
N THR A 129 -3.32 27.52 9.31
CA THR A 129 -2.38 28.28 10.15
C THR A 129 -1.39 29.00 9.24
#